data_AF-A0A7C6FUX5-F1
#
_entry.id   AF-A0A7C6FUX5-F1
#
_cell.length_a   1.000
_cell.length_b   1.000
_cell.length_c   1.000
_cell.angle_alpha   90.00
_cell.angle_beta   90.00
_cell.angle_gamma   90.00
#
_symmetry.space_group_name_H-M   'P 1'
#
loop_
_entity.id
_entity.type
_entity.pdbx_description
1 polymer ?
#
loop_
_entity_poly.entity_id
_entity_poly.type
_entity_poly.pdbx_seq_one_letter_code
_entity_poly.pdbx_strand_id
1 'polypeptide(L)'
;MIYTNKGDYKLPGGGIEAGETHLEALKREILEETGCLIEDTILPIGTVTEQREDTFEKDAIFIMKSHYYFCVISTEGTDKLNLDSYEKNLGFEPAYISLEAAYRANKALLETLKHKSTIPVQSFSLDENINPAEWGQSHPPALLFYWM
;
A
#
# COMPACT_ATOMS: atom_id res chain seq x y z
N MET A 1 -0.47 -5.03 -7.05
CA MET A 1 -1.30 -3.84 -6.76
C MET A 1 -2.71 -4.32 -6.44
N ILE A 2 -3.54 -3.46 -5.86
CA ILE A 2 -4.98 -3.69 -5.70
C ILE A 2 -5.72 -2.69 -6.58
N TYR A 3 -6.59 -3.18 -7.45
CA TYR A 3 -7.55 -2.38 -8.20
C TYR A 3 -8.85 -2.26 -7.41
N THR A 4 -9.51 -1.09 -7.47
CA THR A 4 -10.78 -0.85 -6.79
C THR A 4 -11.92 -0.62 -7.78
N ASN A 5 -13.16 -0.76 -7.30
CA ASN A 5 -14.36 -0.44 -8.08
C ASN A 5 -14.52 1.06 -8.43
N LYS A 6 -13.65 1.93 -7.91
CA LYS A 6 -13.57 3.35 -8.30
C LYS A 6 -12.63 3.59 -9.49
N GLY A 7 -11.91 2.56 -9.93
CA GLY A 7 -11.02 2.62 -11.09
C GLY A 7 -9.58 3.00 -10.76
N ASP A 8 -9.24 3.18 -9.47
CA ASP A 8 -7.89 3.46 -9.03
C ASP A 8 -7.13 2.19 -8.59
N TYR A 9 -5.81 2.32 -8.54
CA TYR A 9 -4.89 1.32 -8.03
C TYR A 9 -4.27 1.79 -6.71
N LYS A 10 -4.34 0.97 -5.67
CA LYS A 10 -3.62 1.16 -4.41
C LYS A 10 -2.56 0.07 -4.22
N LEU A 11 -1.61 0.33 -3.34
CA LEU A 11 -0.78 -0.74 -2.81
C LEU A 11 -1.60 -1.48 -1.73
N PRO A 12 -1.44 -2.80 -1.61
CA PRO A 12 -2.03 -3.52 -0.50
C PRO A 12 -1.36 -3.13 0.84
N GLY A 13 -2.10 -3.34 1.91
CA GLY A 13 -1.77 -2.96 3.27
C GLY A 13 -2.99 -2.52 4.08
N GLY A 14 -2.84 -2.61 5.39
CA GLY A 14 -3.84 -2.26 6.39
C GLY A 14 -3.20 -1.99 7.75
N GLY A 15 -4.01 -1.99 8.80
CA GLY A 15 -3.59 -1.63 10.16
C GLY A 15 -2.80 -2.75 10.85
N ILE A 16 -2.03 -2.38 11.87
CA ILE A 16 -1.41 -3.36 12.79
C ILE A 16 -2.44 -3.79 13.83
N GLU A 17 -2.65 -5.09 13.96
CA GLU A 17 -3.48 -5.63 15.03
C GLU A 17 -2.72 -5.73 16.36
N ALA A 18 -3.46 -5.85 17.46
CA ALA A 18 -2.88 -5.90 18.80
C ALA A 18 -1.92 -7.09 18.95
N GLY A 19 -0.63 -6.78 19.14
CA GLY A 19 0.42 -7.78 19.31
C GLY A 19 1.19 -8.13 18.04
N GLU A 20 0.81 -7.55 16.88
CA GLU A 20 1.55 -7.72 15.63
C GLU A 20 2.74 -6.75 15.54
N THR A 21 3.83 -7.24 14.97
CA THR A 21 4.91 -6.41 14.41
C THR A 21 4.51 -5.90 13.02
N HIS A 22 5.22 -4.89 12.52
CA HIS A 22 4.96 -4.36 11.17
C HIS A 22 5.14 -5.43 10.07
N LEU A 23 6.08 -6.36 10.26
CA LEU A 23 6.35 -7.43 9.29
C LEU A 23 5.25 -8.51 9.33
N GLU A 24 4.70 -8.80 10.50
CA GLU A 24 3.58 -9.73 10.64
C GLU A 24 2.32 -9.15 9.99
N ALA A 25 1.99 -7.89 10.28
CA ALA A 25 0.89 -7.19 9.63
C ALA A 25 1.08 -7.13 8.11
N LEU A 26 2.29 -6.79 7.62
CA LEU A 26 2.60 -6.82 6.18
C LEU A 26 2.31 -8.19 5.57
N LYS A 27 2.84 -9.28 6.15
CA LYS A 27 2.63 -10.64 5.63
C LYS A 27 1.15 -11.04 5.63
N ARG A 28 0.39 -10.67 6.67
CA ARG A 28 -1.05 -10.92 6.77
C ARG A 28 -1.82 -10.17 5.68
N GLU A 29 -1.66 -8.85 5.61
CA GLU A 29 -2.40 -7.99 4.66
C GLU A 29 -2.16 -8.40 3.20
N ILE A 30 -0.92 -8.74 2.84
CA ILE A 30 -0.64 -9.26 1.49
C ILE A 30 -1.40 -10.55 1.23
N LEU A 31 -1.39 -11.48 2.17
CA LEU A 31 -2.13 -12.73 2.01
C LEU A 31 -3.65 -12.48 1.90
N GLU A 32 -4.20 -11.56 2.69
CA GLU A 32 -5.63 -11.25 2.73
C GLU A 32 -6.11 -10.55 1.46
N GLU A 33 -5.41 -9.50 1.04
CA GLU A 33 -5.82 -8.68 -0.11
C GLU A 33 -5.38 -9.23 -1.46
N THR A 34 -4.34 -10.09 -1.50
CA THR A 34 -3.79 -10.62 -2.77
C THR A 34 -3.82 -12.13 -2.92
N GLY A 35 -3.91 -12.88 -1.82
CA GLY A 35 -3.73 -14.35 -1.82
C GLY A 35 -2.27 -14.79 -1.99
N CYS A 36 -1.33 -13.86 -2.13
CA CYS A 36 0.10 -14.14 -2.27
C CYS A 36 0.78 -14.31 -0.90
N LEU A 37 1.83 -15.12 -0.86
CA LEU A 37 2.73 -15.20 0.28
C LEU A 37 3.97 -14.34 0.02
N ILE A 38 4.50 -13.73 1.08
CA ILE A 38 5.78 -13.01 1.04
C ILE A 38 6.89 -13.96 1.48
N GLU A 39 7.97 -14.03 0.70
CA GLU A 39 9.21 -14.69 1.10
C GLU A 39 9.90 -13.92 2.24
N ASP A 40 10.92 -14.49 2.89
CA ASP A 40 11.63 -13.80 3.98
C ASP A 40 12.50 -12.62 3.52
N THR A 41 12.46 -12.30 2.23
CA THR A 41 13.16 -11.19 1.60
C THR A 41 12.29 -9.93 1.63
N ILE A 42 12.41 -9.16 2.72
CA ILE A 42 11.67 -7.91 2.96
C ILE A 42 12.66 -6.79 3.25
N LEU A 43 12.48 -5.64 2.59
CA LEU A 43 13.31 -4.44 2.75
C LEU A 43 12.41 -3.24 3.08
N PRO A 44 12.55 -2.58 4.25
CA PRO A 44 11.89 -1.30 4.49
C PRO A 44 12.39 -0.24 3.48
N ILE A 45 11.55 0.70 3.09
CA ILE A 45 11.90 1.76 2.13
C ILE A 45 11.87 3.11 2.83
N GLY A 46 10.88 3.29 3.69
CA GLY A 46 10.65 4.56 4.35
C GLY A 46 9.25 4.68 4.88
N THR A 47 8.92 5.90 5.26
CA THR A 47 7.65 6.26 5.86
C THR A 47 7.06 7.48 5.18
N VAL A 48 5.76 7.46 4.94
CA VAL A 48 4.97 8.64 4.58
C VAL A 48 4.12 9.03 5.77
N THR A 49 4.02 10.33 6.04
CA THR A 49 3.05 10.85 7.01
C THR A 49 2.09 11.75 6.27
N GLU A 50 0.81 11.40 6.31
CA GLU A 50 -0.29 12.18 5.77
C GLU A 50 -1.00 12.92 6.91
N GLN A 51 -1.23 14.21 6.72
CA GLN A 51 -2.01 15.05 7.63
C GLN A 51 -3.14 15.72 6.88
N ARG A 52 -4.36 15.60 7.39
CA ARG A 52 -5.58 16.21 6.83
C ARG A 52 -6.56 16.59 7.91
N GLU A 53 -7.52 17.45 7.59
CA GLU A 53 -8.68 17.69 8.46
C GLU A 53 -9.40 16.37 8.73
N ASP A 54 -9.79 16.14 9.98
CA ASP A 54 -10.50 14.93 10.35
C ASP A 54 -11.96 14.97 9.84
N THR A 55 -12.38 13.89 9.17
CA THR A 55 -13.71 13.78 8.57
C THR A 55 -14.81 13.50 9.60
N PHE A 56 -14.44 12.97 10.77
CA PHE A 56 -15.35 12.54 11.83
C PHE A 56 -15.35 13.54 13.01
N GLU A 57 -14.20 14.14 13.31
CA GLU A 57 -14.03 15.10 14.40
C GLU A 57 -13.80 16.52 13.88
N LYS A 58 -14.77 17.40 14.14
CA LYS A 58 -14.64 18.80 13.77
C LYS A 58 -13.49 19.45 14.54
N ASP A 59 -12.70 20.27 13.84
CA ASP A 59 -11.56 21.01 14.38
C ASP A 59 -10.39 20.10 14.86
N ALA A 60 -10.34 18.84 14.39
CA ALA A 60 -9.24 17.91 14.60
C ALA A 60 -8.43 17.66 13.32
N ILE A 61 -7.20 17.20 13.49
CA ILE A 61 -6.31 16.77 12.40
C ILE A 61 -6.13 15.27 12.49
N PHE A 62 -6.50 14.58 11.41
CA PHE A 62 -6.18 13.18 11.21
C PHE A 62 -4.73 13.04 10.75
N ILE A 63 -3.96 12.19 11.44
CA ILE A 63 -2.58 11.87 11.10
C ILE A 63 -2.50 10.38 10.80
N MET A 64 -1.95 10.05 9.64
CA MET A 64 -1.72 8.68 9.21
C MET A 64 -0.26 8.50 8.87
N LYS A 65 0.36 7.49 9.46
CA LYS A 65 1.76 7.18 9.23
C LYS A 65 1.82 5.85 8.51
N SER A 66 2.55 5.79 7.40
CA SER A 66 2.56 4.66 6.48
C SER A 66 3.98 4.18 6.27
N HIS A 67 4.33 2.98 6.75
CA HIS A 67 5.59 2.29 6.48
C HIS A 67 5.53 1.50 5.17
N TYR A 68 6.51 1.69 4.29
CA TYR A 68 6.59 1.04 2.98
C TYR A 68 7.73 0.04 2.94
N TYR A 69 7.49 -1.06 2.22
CA TYR A 69 8.43 -2.16 2.07
C TYR A 69 8.51 -2.61 0.61
N PHE A 70 9.69 -3.08 0.20
CA PHE A 70 9.85 -3.99 -0.93
C PHE A 70 9.82 -5.41 -0.39
N CYS A 71 9.14 -6.31 -1.07
CA CYS A 71 9.24 -7.73 -0.73
C CYS A 71 9.08 -8.63 -1.94
N VAL A 72 9.68 -9.81 -1.87
CA VAL A 72 9.52 -10.85 -2.89
C VAL A 72 8.27 -11.68 -2.58
N ILE A 73 7.38 -11.81 -3.56
CA ILE A 73 6.21 -12.69 -3.45
C ILE A 73 6.58 -14.09 -3.94
N SER A 74 6.12 -15.10 -3.22
CA SER A 74 6.31 -16.51 -3.57
C SER A 74 5.51 -16.87 -4.83
N THR A 75 6.00 -17.86 -5.58
CA THR A 75 5.21 -18.53 -6.62
C THR A 75 4.11 -19.43 -6.04
N GLU A 76 4.18 -19.72 -4.74
CA GLU A 76 3.13 -20.40 -3.98
C GLU A 76 2.18 -19.39 -3.35
N GLY A 77 0.88 -19.64 -3.48
CA GLY A 77 -0.18 -18.78 -2.95
C GLY A 77 -1.46 -19.57 -2.76
N THR A 78 -2.46 -18.93 -2.18
CA THR A 78 -3.77 -19.57 -1.96
C THR A 78 -4.77 -19.28 -3.07
N ASP A 79 -4.47 -18.29 -3.93
CA ASP A 79 -5.36 -17.67 -4.93
C ASP A 79 -6.74 -17.26 -4.35
N LYS A 80 -6.83 -17.16 -3.01
CA LYS A 80 -8.06 -16.88 -2.27
C LYS A 80 -7.86 -15.64 -1.44
N LEU A 81 -8.73 -14.66 -1.66
CA LEU A 81 -8.74 -13.43 -0.89
C LEU A 81 -9.49 -13.63 0.43
N ASN A 82 -9.01 -12.97 1.48
CA ASN A 82 -9.67 -12.86 2.77
C ASN A 82 -9.94 -11.40 3.11
N LEU A 83 -10.72 -10.76 2.24
CA LEU A 83 -11.06 -9.34 2.38
C LEU A 83 -12.03 -9.08 3.53
N ASP A 84 -11.85 -7.96 4.21
CA ASP A 84 -12.83 -7.47 5.18
C ASP A 84 -14.12 -6.94 4.49
N SER A 85 -15.08 -6.46 5.28
CA SER A 85 -16.34 -5.94 4.71
C SER A 85 -16.15 -4.65 3.90
N TYR A 86 -15.26 -3.77 4.34
CA TYR A 86 -14.96 -2.50 3.70
C TYR A 86 -14.25 -2.71 2.35
N GLU A 87 -13.26 -3.59 2.31
CA GLU A 87 -12.49 -3.95 1.13
C GLU A 87 -13.33 -4.66 0.07
N LYS A 88 -14.21 -5.58 0.51
CA LYS A 88 -15.23 -6.18 -0.37
C LYS A 88 -16.13 -5.12 -0.99
N ASN A 89 -16.57 -4.14 -0.20
CA ASN A 89 -17.39 -3.04 -0.69
C ASN A 89 -16.65 -2.11 -1.66
N LEU A 90 -15.33 -1.99 -1.54
CA LEU A 90 -14.46 -1.31 -2.50
C LEU A 90 -14.09 -2.17 -3.72
N GLY A 91 -14.51 -3.44 -3.75
CA GLY A 91 -14.27 -4.34 -4.87
C GLY A 91 -12.78 -4.59 -5.11
N PHE A 92 -12.02 -4.83 -4.05
CA PHE A 92 -10.58 -5.09 -4.17
C PHE A 92 -10.31 -6.30 -5.06
N GLU A 93 -9.47 -6.08 -6.07
CA GLU A 93 -9.02 -7.10 -7.01
C GLU A 93 -7.49 -7.02 -7.18
N PRO A 94 -6.76 -8.12 -6.98
CA PRO A 94 -5.31 -8.14 -7.20
C PRO A 94 -4.99 -7.87 -8.68
N ALA A 95 -4.07 -6.93 -8.90
CA ALA A 95 -3.61 -6.54 -10.24
C ALA A 95 -2.09 -6.63 -10.36
N TYR A 96 -1.64 -7.43 -11.33
CA TYR A 96 -0.24 -7.55 -11.73
C TYR A 96 0.11 -6.47 -12.77
N ILE A 97 0.38 -5.26 -12.29
CA ILE A 97 0.70 -4.08 -13.09
C ILE A 97 1.95 -3.38 -12.54
N SER A 98 2.70 -2.69 -13.40
CA SER A 98 3.83 -1.89 -12.96
C SER A 98 3.39 -0.64 -12.20
N LEU A 99 4.24 -0.15 -11.30
CA LEU A 99 3.99 1.09 -10.54
C LEU A 99 3.77 2.29 -11.45
N GLU A 100 4.55 2.37 -12.53
CA GLU A 100 4.43 3.44 -13.52
C GLU A 100 3.06 3.41 -14.22
N ALA A 101 2.56 2.23 -14.58
CA ALA A 101 1.26 2.11 -15.22
C ALA A 101 0.11 2.38 -14.24
N ALA A 102 0.19 1.91 -12.99
CA ALA A 102 -0.75 2.28 -11.93
C ALA A 102 -0.76 3.80 -11.66
N TYR A 103 0.41 4.43 -11.54
CA TYR A 103 0.53 5.87 -11.35
C TYR A 103 -0.11 6.66 -12.49
N ARG A 104 0.16 6.27 -13.75
CA ARG A 104 -0.45 6.91 -14.92
C ARG A 104 -1.97 6.76 -14.94
N ALA A 105 -2.49 5.57 -14.64
CA ALA A 105 -3.92 5.33 -14.56
C ALA A 105 -4.59 6.19 -13.47
N ASN A 106 -4.01 6.20 -12.25
CA ASN A 106 -4.51 7.02 -11.14
C ASN A 106 -4.45 8.52 -11.46
N LYS A 107 -3.37 8.99 -12.08
CA LYS A 107 -3.22 10.39 -12.48
C LYS A 107 -4.28 10.80 -13.51
N ALA A 108 -4.52 9.98 -14.52
CA ALA A 108 -5.57 10.23 -15.50
C ALA A 108 -6.95 10.25 -14.84
N LEU A 109 -7.22 9.33 -13.91
CA LEU A 109 -8.47 9.32 -13.15
C LEU A 109 -8.64 10.60 -12.33
N LEU A 110 -7.60 11.06 -11.62
CA LEU A 110 -7.64 12.30 -10.85
C LEU A 110 -8.02 13.53 -11.70
N GLU A 111 -7.56 13.61 -12.95
CA GLU A 111 -7.92 14.69 -13.87
C GLU A 111 -9.42 14.70 -14.23
N THR A 112 -10.10 13.55 -14.16
CA THR A 112 -11.55 13.46 -14.40
C THR A 112 -12.38 13.84 -13.18
N LEU A 113 -11.81 13.75 -11.97
CA LEU A 113 -12.49 14.02 -10.71
C LEU A 113 -12.51 15.54 -10.45
N LYS A 114 -13.66 16.18 -10.70
CA LYS A 114 -13.84 17.65 -10.60
C LYS A 114 -13.82 18.23 -9.16
N HIS A 115 -13.29 17.52 -8.16
CA HIS A 115 -13.43 17.94 -6.77
C HIS A 115 -12.20 18.71 -6.26
N LYS A 116 -12.41 19.93 -5.76
CA LYS A 116 -11.41 20.66 -4.96
C LYS A 116 -11.54 20.21 -3.50
N SER A 117 -10.95 19.08 -3.17
CA SER A 117 -10.69 18.73 -1.76
C SER A 117 -9.46 19.48 -1.26
N THR A 118 -9.40 19.72 0.06
CA THR A 118 -8.15 20.08 0.73
C THR A 118 -7.11 18.99 0.42
N ILE A 119 -5.98 19.38 -0.16
CA ILE A 119 -4.89 18.45 -0.48
C ILE A 119 -4.23 18.08 0.85
N PRO A 120 -4.12 16.79 1.19
CA PRO A 120 -3.43 16.39 2.41
C PRO A 120 -1.96 16.83 2.36
N VAL A 121 -1.42 17.23 3.50
CA VAL A 121 0.02 17.51 3.63
C VAL A 121 0.73 16.18 3.79
N GLN A 122 1.69 15.90 2.90
CA GLN A 122 2.45 14.66 2.91
C GLN A 122 3.95 14.95 3.11
N SER A 123 4.56 14.26 4.07
CA SER A 123 6.01 14.25 4.26
C SER A 123 6.56 12.85 4.07
N PHE A 124 7.71 12.75 3.39
CA PHE A 124 8.37 11.49 3.06
C PHE A 124 9.70 11.42 3.80
N SER A 125 9.94 10.29 4.50
CA SER A 125 11.22 9.97 5.11
C SER A 125 11.70 8.66 4.53
N LEU A 126 12.79 8.69 3.77
CA LEU A 126 13.46 7.48 3.32
C LEU A 126 14.32 6.92 4.45
N ASP A 127 14.47 5.61 4.50
CA ASP A 127 15.51 5.01 5.34
C ASP A 127 16.87 5.24 4.67
N GLU A 128 17.66 6.14 5.23
CA GLU A 128 18.97 6.54 4.72
C GLU A 128 20.02 5.43 4.77
N ASN A 129 19.73 4.33 5.47
CA ASN A 129 20.61 3.16 5.55
C ASN A 129 20.38 2.16 4.40
N ILE A 130 19.48 2.47 3.47
CA ILE A 130 19.01 1.52 2.45
C ILE A 130 19.42 1.99 1.06
N ASN A 131 20.13 1.13 0.32
CA ASN A 131 20.53 1.35 -1.06
C ASN A 131 19.66 0.50 -2.01
N PRO A 132 18.61 1.07 -2.65
CA PRO A 132 17.73 0.32 -3.54
C PRO A 132 18.45 -0.27 -4.77
N ALA A 133 19.57 0.32 -5.18
CA ALA A 133 20.34 -0.14 -6.34
C ALA A 133 21.09 -1.46 -6.06
N GLU A 134 21.48 -1.71 -4.81
CA GLU A 134 22.08 -2.99 -4.39
C GLU A 134 21.03 -4.09 -4.25
N TRP A 135 19.81 -3.73 -3.82
CA TRP A 135 18.69 -4.67 -3.73
C TRP A 135 18.21 -5.15 -5.11
N GLY A 136 18.02 -4.24 -6.07
CA GLY A 136 17.52 -4.57 -7.41
C GLY A 136 18.46 -5.41 -8.28
N GLN A 137 19.74 -5.55 -7.91
CA GLN A 137 20.71 -6.43 -8.57
C GLN A 137 20.66 -7.87 -8.05
N SER A 138 20.25 -8.05 -6.79
CA SER A 138 20.21 -9.36 -6.12
C SER A 138 18.83 -10.00 -6.13
N HIS A 139 17.76 -9.20 -6.25
CA HIS A 139 16.38 -9.67 -6.22
C HIS A 139 15.55 -8.90 -7.29
N PRO A 140 14.87 -9.58 -8.23
CA PRO A 140 14.01 -8.90 -9.19
C PRO A 140 12.91 -8.11 -8.45
N PRO A 141 12.51 -6.91 -8.92
CA PRO A 141 11.63 -6.04 -8.16
C PRO A 141 10.23 -6.65 -8.04
N ALA A 142 9.81 -6.91 -6.81
CA ALA A 142 8.43 -7.24 -6.47
C ALA A 142 7.87 -6.14 -5.54
N LEU A 143 6.77 -5.56 -6.04
CA LEU A 143 5.75 -4.66 -5.45
C LEU A 143 6.13 -3.75 -4.26
N LEU A 144 5.70 -2.48 -4.34
CA LEU A 144 5.63 -1.59 -3.17
C LEU A 144 4.34 -1.87 -2.36
N PHE A 145 4.40 -1.66 -1.05
CA PHE A 145 3.28 -1.88 -0.11
C PHE A 145 3.05 -0.68 0.83
N TYR A 146 1.80 -0.45 1.25
CA TYR A 146 1.30 0.71 2.03
C TYR A 146 0.96 0.34 3.49
N TRP A 147 0.82 1.32 4.39
CA TRP A 147 0.45 1.08 5.81
C TRP A 147 -0.34 2.27 6.42
N MET A 148 -1.10 2.08 7.51
CA MET A 148 -1.82 3.13 8.26
C MET A 148 -1.62 3.01 9.77
#